data_AF-A0AAV5YD04-F1
#
_entry.id   AF-A0AAV5YD04-F1
#
_cell.length_a   1.000
_cell.length_b   1.000
_cell.length_c   1.000
_cell.angle_alpha   90.00
_cell.angle_beta   90.00
_cell.angle_gamma   90.00
#
_symmetry.space_group_name_H-M   'P 1'
#
loop_
_entity.id
_entity.type
_entity.pdbx_description
1 polymer ?
#
loop_
_entity_poly.entity_id
_entity_poly.type
_entity_poly.pdbx_seq_one_letter_code
_entity_poly.pdbx_strand_id
1 'polypeptide(L)'
;MKRGAPRVWPLCLLALGLVASLTVLPSLCHASPPDPTWVAGLYDDADHDDVVLDVVGMVATLIAEPPHALEPVAVGTVPTPVVRWIPIRRSLLAQLDRAPPLV
;
A
#
# COMPACT_ATOMS: atom_id res chain seq x y z
N MET A 1 17.47 -33.87 36.21
CA MET A 1 17.16 -33.28 34.89
C MET A 1 15.94 -32.38 35.04
N LYS A 2 16.12 -31.04 35.11
CA LYS A 2 15.00 -30.08 35.20
C LYS A 2 14.56 -29.75 33.77
N ARG A 3 13.41 -30.24 33.33
CA ARG A 3 12.82 -29.86 32.02
C ARG A 3 12.34 -28.41 32.15
N GLY A 4 12.91 -27.50 31.35
CA GLY A 4 12.44 -26.11 31.28
C GLY A 4 10.99 -26.11 30.77
N ALA A 5 10.08 -25.50 31.53
CA ALA A 5 8.69 -25.35 31.11
C ALA A 5 8.62 -24.55 29.80
N PRO A 6 7.76 -24.95 28.83
CA PRO A 6 7.65 -24.24 27.57
C PRO A 6 7.05 -22.84 27.81
N ARG A 7 7.67 -21.82 27.19
CA ARG A 7 7.26 -20.41 27.26
C ARG A 7 6.01 -20.17 26.41
N VAL A 8 4.88 -20.80 26.77
CA VAL A 8 3.60 -20.72 26.04
C VAL A 8 2.82 -19.43 26.29
N TRP A 9 3.08 -18.78 27.43
CA TRP A 9 2.46 -17.51 27.81
C TRP A 9 2.52 -16.39 26.76
N PRO A 10 3.68 -16.06 26.14
CA PRO A 10 3.74 -15.02 25.11
C PRO A 10 2.88 -15.34 23.89
N LEU A 11 2.76 -16.61 23.50
CA LEU A 11 1.90 -17.04 22.39
C LEU A 11 0.42 -16.88 22.76
N CYS A 12 0.03 -17.22 23.99
CA CYS A 12 -1.34 -17.00 24.47
C CYS A 12 -1.69 -15.51 24.52
N LEU A 13 -0.78 -14.65 24.98
CA LEU A 13 -0.99 -13.20 24.99
C LEU A 13 -1.11 -12.63 23.56
N LEU A 14 -0.27 -13.09 22.64
CA LEU A 14 -0.35 -12.69 21.23
C LEU A 14 -1.69 -13.11 20.62
N ALA A 15 -2.11 -14.36 20.85
CA ALA A 15 -3.38 -14.86 20.36
C ALA A 15 -4.58 -14.08 20.94
N LEU A 16 -4.56 -13.80 22.25
CA LEU A 16 -5.58 -12.98 22.89
C LEU A 16 -5.62 -11.56 22.32
N GLY A 17 -4.45 -10.94 22.10
CA GLY A 17 -4.33 -9.63 21.48
C GLY A 17 -4.88 -9.61 20.05
N LEU A 18 -4.57 -10.62 19.24
CA LEU A 18 -5.11 -10.75 17.88
C LEU A 18 -6.63 -10.90 17.88
N VAL A 19 -7.18 -11.79 18.74
CA VAL A 19 -8.63 -11.98 18.86
C VAL A 19 -9.32 -10.70 19.34
N ALA A 20 -8.76 -10.02 20.33
CA ALA A 20 -9.27 -8.73 20.79
C ALA A 20 -9.26 -7.67 19.69
N SER A 21 -8.16 -7.55 18.94
CA SER A 21 -8.06 -6.61 17.82
C SER A 21 -9.09 -6.90 16.74
N LEU A 22 -9.19 -8.15 16.28
CA LEU A 22 -10.12 -8.54 15.21
C LEU A 22 -11.60 -8.34 15.59
N THR A 23 -11.93 -8.40 16.88
CA THR A 23 -13.30 -8.20 17.37
C THR A 23 -13.63 -6.74 17.65
N VAL A 24 -12.67 -5.97 18.19
CA VAL A 24 -12.90 -4.58 18.62
C VAL A 24 -12.73 -3.58 17.48
N LEU A 25 -11.76 -3.77 16.59
CA LEU A 25 -11.44 -2.81 15.52
C LEU A 25 -12.63 -2.50 14.60
N PRO A 26 -13.45 -3.47 14.12
CA PRO A 26 -14.60 -3.15 13.28
C PRO A 26 -15.61 -2.23 13.97
N SER A 27 -15.86 -2.47 15.26
CA SER A 27 -16.79 -1.67 16.06
C SER A 27 -16.27 -0.23 16.22
N LEU A 28 -14.96 -0.06 16.39
CA LEU A 28 -14.32 1.27 16.44
C LEU A 28 -14.36 1.97 15.08
N CYS A 29 -14.14 1.24 13.98
CA CYS A 29 -14.23 1.79 12.62
C CYS A 29 -15.64 2.28 12.28
N HIS A 30 -16.68 1.55 12.72
CA HIS A 30 -18.08 1.96 12.53
C HIS A 30 -18.54 3.08 13.46
N ALA A 31 -17.76 3.44 14.50
CA ALA A 31 -18.06 4.59 15.34
C ALA A 31 -17.71 5.93 14.66
N SER A 32 -16.91 5.90 13.59
CA SER A 32 -16.63 7.06 12.75
C SER A 32 -17.82 7.35 11.84
N PRO A 33 -18.32 8.61 11.78
CA PRO A 33 -19.34 8.95 10.82
C PRO A 33 -18.86 8.68 9.38
N PRO A 34 -19.74 8.29 8.45
CA PRO A 34 -19.37 8.13 7.05
C PRO A 34 -18.73 9.41 6.50
N ASP A 35 -17.66 9.26 5.72
CA ASP A 35 -16.97 10.42 5.16
C ASP A 35 -17.81 11.02 4.01
N PRO A 36 -18.27 12.28 4.12
CA PRO A 36 -19.04 12.93 3.06
C PRO A 36 -18.23 13.15 1.77
N THR A 37 -16.91 13.00 1.83
CA THR A 37 -16.00 13.11 0.68
C THR A 37 -15.54 11.76 0.15
N TRP A 38 -16.14 10.65 0.61
CA TRP A 38 -15.85 9.32 0.09
C TRP A 38 -16.29 9.18 -1.37
N VAL A 39 -15.40 8.65 -2.19
CA VAL A 39 -15.59 8.37 -3.62
C VAL A 39 -15.38 6.88 -3.85
N ALA A 40 -16.42 6.19 -4.34
CA ALA A 40 -16.35 4.78 -4.73
C ALA A 40 -15.31 4.55 -5.82
N GLY A 41 -14.60 3.42 -5.78
CA GLY A 41 -13.50 3.13 -6.68
C GLY A 41 -12.17 3.68 -6.18
N LEU A 42 -12.15 4.91 -5.67
CA LEU A 42 -10.89 5.61 -5.34
C LEU A 42 -10.31 5.22 -3.98
N TYR A 43 -11.15 5.03 -2.96
CA TYR A 43 -10.69 4.80 -1.58
C TYR A 43 -10.81 3.34 -1.11
N ASP A 44 -11.45 2.49 -1.92
CA ASP A 44 -11.69 1.06 -1.66
C ASP A 44 -10.77 0.14 -2.48
N ASP A 45 -9.70 0.68 -3.07
CA ASP A 45 -8.73 -0.07 -3.91
C ASP A 45 -9.36 -0.64 -5.19
N ALA A 46 -10.45 -0.02 -5.68
CA ALA A 46 -11.22 -0.50 -6.84
C ALA A 46 -11.09 0.40 -8.09
N ASP A 47 -10.04 1.23 -8.17
CA ASP A 47 -9.70 2.07 -9.33
C ASP A 47 -8.60 1.47 -10.22
N HIS A 48 -8.02 0.34 -9.82
CA HIS A 48 -7.04 -0.42 -10.57
C HIS A 48 -5.75 0.35 -10.89
N ASP A 49 -5.35 1.28 -10.02
CA ASP A 49 -4.08 1.98 -10.15
C ASP A 49 -2.86 1.03 -10.07
N ASP A 50 -3.01 -0.08 -9.33
CA ASP A 50 -2.09 -1.21 -9.25
C ASP A 50 -1.81 -1.84 -10.62
N VAL A 51 -2.83 -2.06 -11.44
CA VAL A 51 -2.69 -2.58 -12.81
C VAL A 51 -1.89 -1.62 -13.68
N VAL A 52 -2.10 -0.31 -13.53
CA VAL A 52 -1.33 0.71 -14.27
C VAL A 52 0.15 0.65 -13.87
N LEU A 53 0.43 0.51 -12.57
CA LEU A 53 1.79 0.34 -12.06
C LEU A 53 2.44 -0.94 -12.60
N ASP A 54 1.71 -2.05 -12.64
CA ASP A 54 2.18 -3.33 -13.17
C ASP A 54 2.54 -3.22 -14.66
N VAL A 55 1.68 -2.60 -15.46
CA VAL A 55 1.92 -2.38 -16.89
C VAL A 55 3.13 -1.48 -17.13
N VAL A 56 3.24 -0.36 -16.40
CA VAL A 56 4.38 0.56 -16.52
C VAL A 56 5.69 -0.13 -16.08
N GLY A 57 5.66 -0.93 -15.01
CA GLY A 57 6.79 -1.72 -14.54
C GLY A 57 7.25 -2.77 -15.57
N MET A 58 6.32 -3.43 -16.24
CA MET A 58 6.62 -4.37 -17.31
C MET A 58 7.26 -3.68 -18.53
N VAL A 59 6.77 -2.50 -18.93
CA VAL A 59 7.37 -1.75 -20.04
C VAL A 59 8.78 -1.25 -19.69
N ALA A 60 9.00 -0.77 -18.46
CA ALA A 60 10.31 -0.30 -18.01
C ALA A 60 11.37 -1.42 -17.98
N THR A 61 10.97 -2.67 -17.72
CA THR A 61 11.89 -3.83 -17.74
C THR A 61 12.24 -4.28 -19.16
N LEU A 62 11.34 -4.10 -20.14
CA LEU A 62 11.59 -4.46 -21.54
C LEU A 62 12.48 -3.45 -22.30
N ILE A 63 12.53 -2.18 -21.86
CA ILE A 63 13.32 -1.11 -22.49
C ILE A 63 14.76 -1.06 -21.93
N ALA A 64 15.12 -1.92 -20.98
CA ALA A 64 16.48 -2.07 -20.47
C ALA A 64 17.42 -2.79 -21.47
N GLU A 65 17.40 -2.39 -22.75
CA GLU A 65 18.52 -2.59 -23.67
C GLU A 65 19.62 -1.59 -23.30
N PRO A 66 20.92 -1.96 -23.39
CA PRO A 66 22.00 -0.99 -23.20
C PRO A 66 21.78 0.17 -24.17
N PRO A 67 21.97 1.44 -23.76
CA PRO A 67 21.74 2.55 -24.66
C PRO A 67 22.71 2.42 -25.82
N HIS A 68 22.21 2.01 -26.99
CA HIS A 68 22.90 2.21 -28.26
C HIS A 68 23.27 3.68 -28.31
N ALA A 69 24.54 3.98 -28.57
CA ALA A 69 25.09 5.33 -28.59
C ALA A 69 24.42 6.15 -29.71
N LEU A 70 23.24 6.68 -29.43
CA LEU A 70 22.57 7.66 -30.26
C LEU A 70 23.11 9.03 -29.86
N GLU A 71 23.96 9.57 -30.73
CA GLU A 71 24.43 10.95 -30.68
C GLU A 71 23.23 11.90 -30.39
N PRO A 72 23.26 12.71 -29.33
CA PRO A 72 22.11 13.51 -28.95
C PRO A 72 21.92 14.65 -29.94
N VAL A 73 20.87 14.59 -30.77
CA VAL A 73 20.30 15.79 -31.40
C VAL A 73 19.51 16.52 -30.33
N ALA A 74 19.98 17.71 -29.96
CA ALA A 74 19.35 18.54 -28.93
C ALA A 74 17.98 19.07 -29.41
N VAL A 75 16.91 18.35 -29.09
CA VAL A 75 15.54 18.86 -29.13
C VAL A 75 15.11 19.12 -27.69
N GLY A 76 15.25 20.36 -27.24
CA GLY A 76 14.71 20.91 -25.99
C GLY A 76 15.04 20.12 -24.72
N THR A 77 15.85 20.69 -23.82
CA THR A 77 16.11 20.10 -22.50
C THR A 77 14.82 20.08 -21.68
N VAL A 78 14.05 19.00 -21.78
CA VAL A 78 13.13 18.60 -20.71
C VAL A 78 14.04 18.11 -19.59
N PRO A 79 13.99 18.68 -18.38
CA PRO A 79 14.71 18.10 -17.26
C PRO A 79 14.20 16.67 -17.10
N THR A 80 15.06 15.69 -17.38
CA THR A 80 14.76 14.28 -17.08
C THR A 80 14.47 14.23 -15.59
N PRO A 81 13.24 13.92 -15.15
CA PRO A 81 13.02 13.70 -13.73
C PRO A 81 13.93 12.54 -13.35
N VAL A 82 14.82 12.77 -12.40
CA VAL A 82 15.47 11.66 -11.72
C VAL A 82 14.34 10.89 -11.06
N VAL A 83 13.86 9.85 -11.72
CA VAL A 83 12.85 8.94 -11.17
C VAL A 83 13.57 8.16 -10.08
N ARG A 84 13.64 8.77 -8.90
CA ARG A 84 13.94 8.05 -7.69
C ARG A 84 12.78 7.10 -7.51
N TRP A 85 13.03 5.80 -7.62
CA TRP A 85 12.10 4.78 -7.16
C TRP A 85 11.90 4.97 -5.66
N ILE A 86 10.99 5.87 -5.31
CA ILE A 86 10.38 5.92 -4.00
C ILE A 86 9.38 4.77 -4.06
N PRO A 87 9.51 3.70 -3.26
CA PRO A 87 8.42 2.75 -3.13
C PRO A 87 7.20 3.60 -2.77
N ILE A 88 6.19 3.60 -3.64
CA ILE A 88 4.90 4.23 -3.34
C ILE A 88 4.40 3.46 -2.14
N ARG A 89 4.73 3.95 -0.94
CA ARG A 89 4.02 3.49 0.24
C ARG A 89 2.59 3.93 -0.05
N ARG A 90 1.66 2.99 -0.12
CA ARG A 90 0.24 3.30 0.04
C ARG A 90 0.19 4.33 1.16
N SER A 91 -0.34 5.51 0.87
CA SER A 91 -0.51 6.53 1.90
C SER A 91 -1.49 5.93 2.90
N LEU A 92 -0.96 5.23 3.90
CA LEU A 92 -1.75 4.60 4.95
C LEU A 92 -2.68 5.64 5.57
N LEU A 93 -2.20 6.90 5.66
CA LEU A 93 -2.98 8.04 6.14
C LEU A 93 -4.17 8.42 5.25
N ALA A 94 -4.12 8.19 3.93
CA ALA A 94 -5.27 8.47 3.05
C ALA A 94 -6.36 7.39 3.16
N GLN A 95 -5.98 6.13 3.49
CA GLN A 95 -6.92 5.02 3.68
C GLN A 95 -7.48 4.94 5.11
N LEU A 96 -6.78 5.46 6.12
CA LEU A 96 -7.12 5.22 7.53
C LEU A 96 -8.37 5.98 8.02
N ASP A 97 -8.75 7.09 7.38
CA ASP A 97 -9.75 8.02 7.96
C ASP A 97 -11.05 8.15 7.16
N ARG A 98 -11.20 7.45 6.02
CA ARG A 98 -12.39 7.57 5.17
C ARG A 98 -13.27 6.32 5.23
N ALA A 99 -14.39 6.42 5.94
CA ALA A 99 -15.38 5.36 5.97
C ALA A 99 -16.35 5.46 4.78
N PRO A 100 -16.68 4.35 4.09
CA PRO A 100 -17.71 4.34 3.06
C PRO A 100 -19.09 4.71 3.64
N PRO A 101 -20.03 5.20 2.80
CA PRO A 101 -21.40 5.46 3.21
C PRO A 101 -22.10 4.19 3.73
N LEU A 102 -22.93 4.36 4.76
CA LEU A 102 -23.84 3.32 5.23
C LEU A 102 -24.93 3.14 4.17
N VAL A 103 -24.94 2.00 3.50
CA VAL A 103 -26.00 1.59 2.56
C VAL A 103 -27.13 0.90 3.32
#